data_AF-A0A2N9II86-F1
#
_entry.id   AF-A0A2N9II86-F1
#
_cell.length_a   1.000
_cell.length_b   1.000
_cell.length_c   1.000
_cell.angle_alpha   90.00
_cell.angle_beta   90.00
_cell.angle_gamma   90.00
#
_symmetry.space_group_name_H-M   'P 1'
#
loop_
_entity.id
_entity.type
_entity.pdbx_description
1 polymer ?
#
loop_
_entity_poly.entity_id
_entity_poly.type
_entity_poly.pdbx_seq_one_letter_code
_entity_poly.pdbx_strand_id
1 'polypeptide(L)'
;MGASFTQRPQPWVTNISVDDIHSGDFLAISKIHGRWGGFETLEKWVSGSYAGHTAVCLKDSEGKLWVGESGHENEKGEDIIAVLPWEEWWDFELNKDDSNPHIALLPLHPDTRAKFNETAAWEYARSMDGKPYGYHNMIFSWIDTIDQNYPPPLDSHLG
;
A
#
# COMPACT_ATOMS: atom_id res chain seq x y z
N MET A 1 -6.87 -3.63 41.67
CA MET A 1 -6.64 -3.73 40.22
C MET A 1 -5.18 -3.44 39.97
N GLY A 2 -4.37 -4.44 39.60
CA GLY A 2 -2.92 -4.37 39.51
C GLY A 2 -2.39 -4.55 38.09
N ALA A 3 -2.87 -3.75 37.15
CA ALA A 3 -2.28 -3.70 35.81
C ALA A 3 -1.08 -2.75 35.83
N SER A 4 0.09 -3.24 35.44
CA SER A 4 1.30 -2.43 35.23
C SER A 4 1.51 -2.19 33.75
N PHE A 5 1.67 -0.93 33.34
CA PHE A 5 2.07 -0.60 31.98
C PHE A 5 3.58 -0.80 31.85
N THR A 6 3.99 -1.77 31.05
CA THR A 6 5.39 -1.94 30.64
C THR A 6 5.60 -1.25 29.31
N GLN A 7 6.54 -0.30 29.25
CA GLN A 7 6.93 0.33 27.99
C GLN A 7 7.53 -0.74 27.06
N ARG A 8 7.04 -0.80 25.82
CA ARG A 8 7.62 -1.69 24.81
C ARG A 8 9.03 -1.21 24.45
N PRO A 9 9.96 -2.13 24.08
CA PRO A 9 11.21 -1.73 23.46
C PRO A 9 10.93 -0.79 22.28
N GLN A 10 11.74 0.25 22.15
CA GLN A 10 11.65 1.14 21.00
C GLN A 10 11.93 0.33 19.73
N PRO A 11 11.25 0.63 18.61
CA PRO A 11 11.52 -0.03 17.34
C PRO A 11 12.98 0.19 16.94
N TRP A 12 13.54 -0.75 16.18
CA TRP A 12 14.80 -0.49 15.51
C TRP A 12 14.57 0.56 14.43
N VAL A 13 15.18 1.72 14.63
CA VAL A 13 15.16 2.82 13.66
C VAL A 13 16.52 2.85 12.99
N THR A 14 16.52 2.83 11.67
CA THR A 14 17.71 3.11 10.86
C THR A 14 17.47 4.39 10.09
N ASN A 15 18.50 5.21 9.94
CA ASN A 15 18.41 6.38 9.08
C ASN A 15 18.49 5.88 7.64
N ILE A 16 17.47 6.21 6.85
CA ILE A 16 17.36 5.90 5.43
C ILE A 16 17.27 7.23 4.69
N SER A 17 18.06 7.37 3.62
CA SER A 17 17.93 8.47 2.67
C SER A 17 17.20 8.01 1.42
N VAL A 18 16.71 8.97 0.62
CA VAL A 18 16.09 8.68 -0.69
C VAL A 18 17.06 7.93 -1.62
N ASP A 19 18.36 8.15 -1.47
CA ASP A 19 19.39 7.46 -2.25
C ASP A 19 19.45 5.95 -1.94
N ASP A 20 19.11 5.55 -0.71
CA ASP A 20 19.07 4.16 -0.28
C ASP A 20 17.82 3.39 -0.79
N ILE A 21 16.83 4.10 -1.34
CA ILE A 21 15.60 3.52 -1.88
C ILE A 21 15.80 3.15 -3.35
N HIS A 22 15.26 2.02 -3.78
CA HIS A 22 15.43 1.51 -5.14
C HIS A 22 14.11 1.07 -5.76
N SER A 23 14.12 0.94 -7.09
CA SER A 23 12.97 0.42 -7.83
C SER A 23 12.57 -0.96 -7.31
N GLY A 24 11.28 -1.12 -7.04
CA GLY A 24 10.68 -2.34 -6.51
C GLY A 24 10.68 -2.44 -4.98
N ASP A 25 11.34 -1.52 -4.26
CA ASP A 25 11.20 -1.46 -2.81
C ASP A 25 9.74 -1.18 -2.43
N PHE A 26 9.30 -1.81 -1.34
CA PHE A 26 7.90 -1.88 -0.95
C PHE A 26 7.63 -0.99 0.26
N LEU A 27 6.52 -0.25 0.22
CA LEU A 27 6.04 0.56 1.34
C LEU A 27 4.81 -0.13 1.93
N ALA A 28 4.91 -0.56 3.18
CA ALA A 28 3.79 -1.08 3.95
C ALA A 28 3.21 0.06 4.80
N ILE A 29 1.94 0.36 4.60
CA ILE A 29 1.29 1.53 5.20
C ILE A 29 0.16 1.04 6.11
N SER A 30 0.09 1.63 7.31
CA SER A 30 -0.95 1.34 8.28
C SER A 30 -1.50 2.62 8.89
N LYS A 31 -2.76 2.89 8.58
CA LYS A 31 -3.58 3.97 9.12
C LYS A 31 -4.59 3.40 10.13
N ILE A 32 -4.93 4.17 11.16
CA ILE A 32 -5.93 3.78 12.19
C ILE A 32 -6.90 4.91 12.56
N HIS A 33 -6.72 6.10 11.99
CA HIS A 33 -7.54 7.28 12.23
C HIS A 33 -8.10 7.81 10.90
N GLY A 34 -9.16 8.63 10.95
CA GLY A 34 -9.77 9.23 9.76
C GLY A 34 -10.56 8.23 8.91
N ARG A 35 -11.05 8.71 7.75
CA ARG A 35 -11.79 7.89 6.77
C ARG A 35 -10.95 6.69 6.32
N TRP A 36 -9.70 6.95 5.96
CA TRP A 36 -8.79 5.93 5.44
C TRP A 36 -8.30 4.96 6.52
N GLY A 37 -8.06 5.40 7.75
CA GLY A 37 -7.74 4.48 8.83
C GLY A 37 -8.89 3.54 9.21
N GLY A 38 -10.15 3.98 9.10
CA GLY A 38 -11.30 3.10 9.24
C GLY A 38 -11.34 2.00 8.16
N PHE A 39 -11.06 2.40 6.92
CA PHE A 39 -11.01 1.49 5.77
C PHE A 39 -9.85 0.49 5.89
N GLU A 40 -8.63 0.96 6.14
CA GLU A 40 -7.46 0.12 6.33
C GLU A 40 -7.58 -0.83 7.54
N THR A 41 -8.32 -0.42 8.58
CA THR A 41 -8.60 -1.31 9.72
C THR A 41 -9.45 -2.52 9.29
N LEU A 42 -10.40 -2.33 8.38
CA LEU A 42 -11.16 -3.43 7.79
C LEU A 42 -10.27 -4.32 6.92
N GLU A 43 -9.44 -3.73 6.06
CA GLU A 43 -8.47 -4.45 5.21
C GLU A 43 -7.50 -5.31 6.03
N LYS A 44 -6.98 -4.78 7.13
CA LYS A 44 -6.13 -5.52 8.08
C LYS A 44 -6.89 -6.66 8.76
N TRP A 45 -8.14 -6.43 9.15
CA TRP A 45 -8.96 -7.44 9.81
C TRP A 45 -9.26 -8.64 8.89
N VAL A 46 -9.68 -8.38 7.64
CA VAL A 46 -10.02 -9.46 6.69
C VAL A 46 -8.79 -10.23 6.19
N SER A 47 -7.64 -9.57 6.04
CA SER A 47 -6.41 -10.21 5.55
C SER A 47 -5.55 -10.82 6.65
N GLY A 48 -5.79 -10.49 7.92
CA GLY A 48 -4.88 -10.79 9.03
C GLY A 48 -3.54 -10.03 8.97
N SER A 49 -3.44 -9.00 8.12
CA SER A 49 -2.24 -8.18 7.93
C SER A 49 -2.10 -7.09 9.01
N TYR A 50 -0.88 -6.57 9.17
CA TYR A 50 -0.61 -5.36 9.94
C TYR A 50 -0.63 -4.07 9.10
N ALA A 51 -0.59 -4.19 7.77
CA ALA A 51 -0.69 -3.08 6.81
C ALA A 51 -2.04 -3.15 6.09
N GLY A 52 -2.70 -1.99 5.95
CA GLY A 52 -3.95 -1.87 5.19
C GLY A 52 -3.70 -1.43 3.75
N HIS A 53 -2.68 -0.61 3.55
CA HIS A 53 -2.32 -0.07 2.24
C HIS A 53 -0.87 -0.39 1.87
N THR A 54 -0.59 -0.40 0.57
CA THR A 54 0.75 -0.71 0.06
C THR A 54 1.08 0.17 -1.14
N ALA A 55 2.34 0.56 -1.26
CA ALA A 55 2.85 1.29 -2.42
C ALA A 55 4.21 0.73 -2.85
N VAL A 56 4.62 1.04 -4.08
CA VAL A 56 5.91 0.60 -4.65
C VAL A 56 6.75 1.79 -5.06
N CYS A 57 8.05 1.74 -4.76
CA CYS A 57 9.02 2.72 -5.19
C CYS A 57 9.53 2.44 -6.60
N LEU A 58 9.68 3.47 -7.42
CA LEU A 58 10.22 3.38 -8.79
C LEU A 58 11.22 4.52 -9.02
N LYS A 59 12.44 4.21 -9.47
CA LYS A 59 13.39 5.22 -9.96
C LYS A 59 13.27 5.37 -11.47
N ASP A 60 13.17 6.60 -11.94
CA ASP A 60 13.19 6.86 -13.38
C ASP A 60 14.62 6.86 -13.96
N SER A 61 14.73 7.08 -15.27
CA SER A 61 16.04 7.10 -15.97
C SER A 61 16.95 8.26 -15.53
N GLU A 62 16.43 9.27 -14.85
CA GLU A 62 17.19 10.39 -14.27
C GLU A 62 17.56 10.13 -12.80
N GLY A 63 17.13 8.99 -12.23
CA GLY A 63 17.35 8.61 -10.84
C GLY A 63 16.36 9.23 -9.86
N LYS A 64 15.33 9.94 -10.33
CA LYS A 64 14.30 10.51 -9.44
C LYS A 64 13.39 9.40 -8.94
N LEU A 65 13.00 9.52 -7.67
CA LEU A 65 12.14 8.54 -7.00
C LEU A 65 10.66 8.91 -7.17
N TRP A 66 9.86 7.88 -7.44
CA TRP A 66 8.42 7.92 -7.61
C TRP A 66 7.77 6.85 -6.76
N VAL A 67 6.52 7.07 -6.38
CA VAL A 67 5.68 6.13 -5.64
C VAL A 67 4.47 5.78 -6.50
N GLY A 68 4.33 4.50 -6.81
CA GLY A 68 3.15 3.94 -7.45
C GLY A 68 2.20 3.39 -6.40
N GLU A 69 0.96 3.86 -6.38
CA GLU A 69 -0.07 3.38 -5.47
C GLU A 69 -1.46 3.41 -6.11
N SER A 70 -2.41 2.79 -5.42
CA SER A 70 -3.82 2.76 -5.81
C SER A 70 -4.68 3.27 -4.65
N GLY A 71 -5.60 4.18 -4.91
CA GLY A 71 -6.44 4.80 -3.87
C GLY A 71 -6.10 6.27 -3.61
N HIS A 72 -5.34 6.90 -4.50
CA HIS A 72 -5.06 8.33 -4.45
C HIS A 72 -6.27 9.11 -4.95
N GLU A 73 -6.75 10.08 -4.16
CA GLU A 73 -7.89 10.93 -4.53
C GLU A 73 -7.41 12.06 -5.47
N ASN A 74 -7.91 12.10 -6.71
CA ASN A 74 -7.57 13.14 -7.67
C ASN A 74 -8.32 14.47 -7.39
N GLU A 75 -8.04 15.52 -8.17
CA GLU A 75 -8.67 16.85 -8.02
C GLU A 75 -10.22 16.84 -8.15
N LYS A 76 -10.80 15.77 -8.70
CA LYS A 76 -12.26 15.59 -8.85
C LYS A 76 -12.88 14.80 -7.69
N GLY A 77 -12.09 14.36 -6.72
CA GLY A 77 -12.53 13.51 -5.62
C GLY A 77 -12.68 12.04 -6.01
N GLU A 78 -12.02 11.59 -7.08
CA GLU A 78 -12.07 10.19 -7.54
C GLU A 78 -10.80 9.45 -7.10
N ASP A 79 -10.98 8.26 -6.52
CA ASP A 79 -9.85 7.40 -6.16
C ASP A 79 -9.30 6.70 -7.40
N ILE A 80 -8.01 6.91 -7.68
CA ILE A 80 -7.31 6.39 -8.86
C ILE A 80 -6.03 5.65 -8.49
N ILE A 81 -5.48 4.95 -9.48
CA ILE A 81 -4.08 4.52 -9.49
C ILE A 81 -3.23 5.72 -9.90
N ALA A 82 -2.22 6.05 -9.10
CA ALA A 82 -1.36 7.21 -9.32
C ALA A 82 0.11 6.83 -9.22
N VAL A 83 0.94 7.50 -10.03
CA VAL A 83 2.39 7.49 -9.91
C VAL A 83 2.87 8.89 -9.57
N LEU A 84 3.26 9.11 -8.32
CA LEU A 84 3.55 10.44 -7.77
C LEU A 84 5.05 10.63 -7.54
N PRO A 85 5.60 11.84 -7.73
CA PRO A 85 6.94 12.16 -7.27
C PRO A 85 7.08 11.89 -5.77
N TRP A 86 8.21 11.32 -5.34
CA TRP A 86 8.45 10.99 -3.93
C TRP A 86 8.22 12.19 -3.00
N GLU A 87 8.74 13.37 -3.35
CA GLU A 87 8.61 14.57 -2.52
C GLU A 87 7.15 15.00 -2.32
N GLU A 88 6.32 14.81 -3.34
CA GLU A 88 4.88 15.13 -3.26
C GLU A 88 4.15 14.13 -2.37
N TRP A 89 4.39 12.83 -2.60
CA TRP A 89 3.79 11.76 -1.82
C TRP A 89 4.22 11.84 -0.35
N TRP A 90 5.51 12.06 -0.09
CA TRP A 90 6.07 12.13 1.26
C TRP A 90 5.60 13.39 2.01
N ASP A 91 5.53 14.55 1.35
CA ASP A 91 4.96 15.76 1.95
C ASP A 91 3.49 15.56 2.33
N PHE A 92 2.72 14.86 1.48
CA PHE A 92 1.34 14.53 1.80
C PHE A 92 1.25 13.63 3.03
N GLU A 93 1.91 12.48 3.04
CA GLU A 93 1.82 11.51 4.14
C GLU A 93 2.34 12.08 5.46
N LEU A 94 3.35 12.97 5.41
CA LEU A 94 3.93 13.59 6.61
C LEU A 94 3.11 14.77 7.15
N ASN A 95 2.58 15.62 6.27
CA ASN A 95 2.04 16.93 6.65
C ASN A 95 0.53 17.11 6.39
N LYS A 96 -0.09 16.28 5.56
CA LYS A 96 -1.47 16.47 5.08
C LYS A 96 -2.38 15.29 5.36
N ASP A 97 -1.84 14.08 5.48
CA ASP A 97 -2.64 12.90 5.83
C ASP A 97 -3.07 12.96 7.31
N ASP A 98 -4.35 13.25 7.52
CA ASP A 98 -4.96 13.33 8.85
C ASP A 98 -5.10 11.95 9.52
N SER A 99 -4.85 10.87 8.79
CA SER A 99 -4.87 9.50 9.31
C SER A 99 -3.61 9.13 10.09
N ASN A 100 -2.56 9.97 10.02
CA ASN A 100 -1.25 9.80 10.68
C ASN A 100 -0.65 8.39 10.42
N PRO A 101 -0.20 8.14 9.18
CA PRO A 101 0.19 6.82 8.73
C PRO A 101 1.46 6.30 9.42
N HIS A 102 1.47 5.01 9.76
CA HIS A 102 2.71 4.29 10.03
C HIS A 102 3.22 3.67 8.74
N ILE A 103 4.41 4.09 8.30
CA ILE A 103 5.02 3.65 7.04
C ILE A 103 6.28 2.85 7.35
N ALA A 104 6.36 1.63 6.81
CA ALA A 104 7.56 0.82 6.84
C ALA A 104 8.10 0.63 5.41
N LEU A 105 9.37 0.94 5.21
CA LEU A 105 10.10 0.61 3.99
C LEU A 105 10.64 -0.82 4.10
N LEU A 106 10.32 -1.65 3.12
CA LEU A 106 10.79 -3.02 2.97
C LEU A 106 11.61 -3.13 1.69
N PRO A 107 12.96 -3.04 1.79
CA PRO A 107 13.82 -3.18 0.62
C PRO A 107 13.74 -4.58 0.02
N LEU A 108 13.79 -4.67 -1.31
CA LEU A 108 13.92 -5.98 -1.96
C LEU A 108 15.23 -6.65 -1.56
N HIS A 109 15.14 -7.93 -1.22
CA HIS A 109 16.31 -8.80 -1.04
C HIS A 109 17.21 -8.72 -2.29
N PRO A 110 18.56 -8.72 -2.15
CA PRO A 110 19.47 -8.58 -3.28
C PRO A 110 19.19 -9.54 -4.46
N ASP A 111 18.86 -10.80 -4.17
CA ASP A 111 18.55 -11.80 -5.21
C ASP A 111 17.25 -11.51 -5.97
N THR A 112 16.27 -10.90 -5.32
CA THR A 112 15.02 -10.47 -5.96
C THR A 112 15.26 -9.19 -6.76
N ARG A 113 16.02 -8.26 -6.19
CA ARG A 113 16.41 -7.00 -6.82
C ARG A 113 17.18 -7.22 -8.12
N ALA A 114 18.11 -8.17 -8.15
CA ALA A 114 18.85 -8.53 -9.36
C ALA A 114 17.97 -9.05 -10.51
N LYS A 115 16.74 -9.48 -10.21
CA LYS A 115 15.75 -9.97 -11.18
C LYS A 115 14.66 -8.93 -11.49
N PHE A 116 14.65 -7.80 -10.79
CA PHE A 116 13.63 -6.78 -10.98
C PHE A 116 13.80 -6.11 -12.34
N ASN A 117 12.74 -6.14 -13.15
CA ASN A 117 12.73 -5.53 -14.47
C ASN A 117 12.14 -4.13 -14.40
N GLU A 118 13.01 -3.12 -14.25
CA GLU A 118 12.60 -1.72 -14.12
C GLU A 118 11.82 -1.21 -15.34
N THR A 119 12.22 -1.61 -16.55
CA THR A 119 11.54 -1.20 -17.79
C THR A 119 10.10 -1.71 -17.81
N ALA A 120 9.90 -3.00 -17.54
CA ALA A 120 8.56 -3.59 -17.49
C ALA A 120 7.71 -3.01 -16.35
N ALA A 121 8.32 -2.72 -15.20
CA ALA A 121 7.63 -2.09 -14.08
C ALA A 121 7.13 -0.69 -14.44
N TRP A 122 7.95 0.12 -15.11
CA TRP A 122 7.56 1.44 -15.59
C TRP A 122 6.50 1.40 -16.70
N GLU A 123 6.62 0.47 -17.64
CA GLU A 123 5.60 0.25 -18.67
C GLU A 123 4.25 -0.07 -18.03
N TYR A 124 4.25 -0.97 -17.04
CA TYR A 124 3.05 -1.32 -16.30
C TYR A 124 2.49 -0.13 -15.52
N ALA A 125 3.31 0.56 -14.72
CA ALA A 125 2.90 1.69 -13.90
C ALA A 125 2.24 2.79 -14.75
N ARG A 126 2.88 3.18 -15.86
CA ARG A 126 2.32 4.17 -16.81
C ARG A 126 1.03 3.69 -17.47
N SER A 127 0.91 2.39 -17.74
CA SER A 127 -0.33 1.84 -18.32
C SER A 127 -1.50 1.86 -17.35
N MET A 128 -1.24 1.96 -16.04
CA MET A 128 -2.24 1.92 -14.98
C MET A 128 -2.56 3.30 -14.40
N ASP A 129 -1.63 4.25 -14.49
CA ASP A 129 -1.78 5.62 -14.03
C ASP A 129 -3.07 6.28 -14.56
N GLY A 130 -3.82 6.90 -13.65
CA GLY A 130 -5.13 7.50 -13.91
C GLY A 130 -6.31 6.54 -14.01
N LYS A 131 -6.11 5.22 -13.95
CA LYS A 131 -7.24 4.27 -13.94
C LYS A 131 -7.99 4.30 -12.59
N PRO A 132 -9.31 4.01 -12.59
CA PRO A 132 -10.09 4.00 -11.35
C PRO A 132 -9.61 2.95 -10.34
N TYR A 133 -9.75 3.26 -9.05
CA TYR A 133 -9.46 2.33 -7.97
C TYR A 133 -10.36 1.09 -8.02
N GLY A 134 -9.77 -0.06 -7.68
CA GLY A 134 -10.36 -1.39 -7.85
C GLY A 134 -11.34 -1.82 -6.76
N TYR A 135 -12.20 -0.92 -6.23
CA TYR A 135 -13.12 -1.23 -5.12
C TYR A 135 -13.90 -2.54 -5.31
N HIS A 136 -14.38 -2.79 -6.52
CA HIS A 136 -15.14 -4.00 -6.86
C HIS A 136 -14.31 -5.28 -6.71
N ASN A 137 -13.04 -5.27 -7.15
CA ASN A 137 -12.16 -6.42 -7.02
C ASN A 137 -11.77 -6.68 -5.57
N MET A 138 -11.62 -5.61 -4.78
CA MET A 138 -11.22 -5.70 -3.38
C MET A 138 -12.29 -6.37 -2.51
N ILE A 139 -13.57 -6.02 -2.65
CA ILE A 139 -14.63 -6.65 -1.84
C ILE A 139 -14.72 -8.17 -2.11
N PHE A 140 -14.49 -8.57 -3.36
CA PHE A 140 -14.52 -9.97 -3.74
C PHE A 140 -13.27 -10.76 -3.33
N SER A 141 -12.14 -10.09 -3.04
CA SER A 141 -10.94 -10.76 -2.55
C SER A 141 -11.05 -11.19 -1.07
N TRP A 142 -12.06 -10.71 -0.34
CA TRP A 142 -12.29 -11.04 1.07
C TRP A 142 -13.21 -12.23 1.28
N ILE A 143 -13.80 -12.77 0.20
CA ILE A 143 -14.67 -13.94 0.27
C ILE A 143 -13.82 -15.19 0.12
N ASP A 144 -13.28 -15.66 1.24
CA ASP A 144 -12.56 -16.93 1.31
C ASP A 144 -13.52 -18.06 1.70
N THR A 145 -13.41 -19.21 1.05
CA THR A 145 -13.97 -20.47 1.56
C THR A 145 -12.85 -21.28 2.19
N ILE A 146 -13.16 -22.36 2.91
CA ILE A 146 -12.17 -23.17 3.63
C ILE A 146 -11.04 -23.68 2.69
N ASP A 147 -11.33 -23.79 1.39
CA ASP A 147 -10.49 -24.43 0.39
C ASP A 147 -10.42 -23.68 -0.97
N GLN A 148 -11.13 -22.56 -1.16
CA GLN A 148 -11.21 -21.82 -2.44
C GLN A 148 -11.47 -20.32 -2.25
N ASN A 149 -10.92 -19.47 -3.13
CA ASN A 149 -11.07 -18.01 -3.06
C ASN A 149 -12.40 -17.45 -3.62
N TYR A 150 -13.42 -18.28 -3.86
CA TYR A 150 -14.74 -17.82 -4.30
C TYR A 150 -15.80 -18.92 -4.15
N PRO A 151 -16.96 -18.69 -3.49
CA PRO A 151 -18.12 -19.57 -3.65
C PRO A 151 -18.59 -19.48 -5.11
N PRO A 152 -19.05 -20.58 -5.74
CA PRO A 152 -19.60 -20.53 -7.09
C PRO A 152 -20.72 -19.48 -7.19
N PRO A 153 -20.94 -18.88 -8.38
CA PRO A 153 -21.99 -17.87 -8.57
C PRO A 153 -23.30 -18.35 -7.95
N LEU A 154 -23.92 -17.51 -7.11
CA LEU A 154 -25.23 -17.80 -6.53
C LEU A 154 -26.22 -18.05 -7.67
N ASP A 155 -26.67 -19.30 -7.83
CA ASP A 155 -27.78 -19.60 -8.71
C ASP A 155 -29.10 -19.22 -8.04
N SER A 156 -30.16 -19.10 -8.83
CA SER A 156 -31.49 -18.75 -8.34
C SER A 156 -32.18 -19.88 -7.55
N HIS A 157 -31.47 -20.94 -7.18
CA HIS A 157 -32.02 -22.15 -6.58
C HIS A 157 -31.68 -22.34 -5.09
N LEU A 158 -31.23 -21.29 -4.40
CA LEU A 158 -31.16 -21.30 -2.94
C LEU A 158 -32.56 -21.29 -2.32
N GLY A 159 -33.07 -22.49 -2.03
CA GLY A 159 -34.20 -22.77 -1.14
C GLY A 159 -33.75 -23.18 0.25
#